data_AF-A0A2V6VLK7-F1
#
_entry.id   AF-A0A2V6VLK7-F1
#
_cell.length_a   1.000
_cell.length_b   1.000
_cell.length_c   1.000
_cell.angle_alpha   90.00
_cell.angle_beta   90.00
_cell.angle_gamma   90.00
#
_symmetry.space_group_name_H-M   'P 1'
#
loop_
_entity.id
_entity.type
_entity.pdbx_description
1 polymer ?
#
loop_
_entity_poly.entity_id
_entity_poly.type
_entity_poly.pdbx_seq_one_letter_code
_entity_poly.pdbx_strand_id
1 'polypeptide(L)'
;MIALTEAAEFGDVGDFISQYGEHGVRRTLGRVLDGPVLPADEDPNSDDPRNRLFEFVIASKLWRAGLQPRLGDRPDVSCEVRGKTFFIECKRPLTARGVKGRITDAAAMLPDRIDATGGQALGVIALSLTRRLNVGDKLRVYRGEADGKEKRSRALRPPRRSRAQIGTVARQHRGAAVARHHAGPR
;
A
#
# COMPACT_ATOMS: atom_id res chain seq x y z
N MET A 1 6.84 12.14 19.98
CA MET A 1 5.37 11.99 19.87
C MET A 1 5.08 11.34 18.53
N ILE A 2 4.68 10.07 18.50
CA ILE A 2 4.33 9.36 17.25
C ILE A 2 3.13 10.09 16.62
N ALA A 3 3.18 10.34 15.32
CA ALA A 3 2.06 11.01 14.64
C ALA A 3 0.79 10.15 14.75
N LEU A 4 -0.35 10.75 15.10
CA LEU A 4 -1.62 10.05 15.38
C LEU A 4 -2.07 9.09 14.27
N THR A 5 -1.68 9.36 13.02
CA THR A 5 -1.98 8.46 11.88
C THR A 5 -1.22 7.13 11.97
N GLU A 6 0.04 7.16 12.40
CA GLU A 6 0.83 5.95 12.60
C GLU A 6 0.29 5.15 13.77
N ALA A 7 -0.13 5.81 14.86
CA ALA A 7 -0.73 5.13 16.00
C ALA A 7 -2.00 4.34 15.59
N ALA A 8 -2.80 4.88 14.67
CA ALA A 8 -3.95 4.17 14.11
C ALA A 8 -3.53 2.98 13.23
N GLU A 9 -2.52 3.17 12.38
CA GLU A 9 -1.94 2.08 11.55
C GLU A 9 -1.33 0.97 12.41
N PHE A 10 -0.71 1.31 13.55
CA PHE A 10 -0.21 0.35 14.54
C PHE A 10 -1.32 -0.44 15.22
N GLY A 11 -2.44 0.23 15.57
CA GLY A 11 -3.61 -0.44 16.13
C GLY A 11 -4.17 -1.51 15.19
N ASP A 12 -4.14 -1.27 13.88
CA ASP A 12 -4.56 -2.25 12.88
C ASP A 12 -3.62 -3.46 12.78
N VAL A 13 -2.36 -3.32 13.21
CA VAL A 13 -1.31 -4.34 13.05
C VAL A 13 -1.14 -5.21 14.30
N GLY A 14 -1.55 -4.74 15.49
CA GLY A 14 -1.33 -5.40 16.78
C GLY A 14 -1.70 -6.89 16.81
N ASP A 15 -2.94 -7.22 16.44
CA ASP A 15 -3.44 -8.61 16.41
C ASP A 15 -2.69 -9.48 15.39
N PHE A 16 -2.24 -8.87 14.29
CA PHE A 16 -1.49 -9.57 13.26
C PHE A 16 -0.03 -9.82 13.68
N ILE A 17 0.58 -9.00 14.52
CA ILE A 17 1.96 -9.24 14.96
C ILE A 17 2.04 -10.19 16.15
N SER A 18 0.99 -10.27 16.98
CA SER A 18 0.98 -11.13 18.17
C SER A 18 1.10 -12.63 17.84
N GLN A 19 0.72 -13.05 16.63
CA GLN A 19 0.91 -14.42 16.15
C GLN A 19 2.37 -14.82 15.90
N TYR A 20 3.32 -13.87 15.90
CA TYR A 20 4.76 -14.16 15.74
C TYR A 20 5.50 -14.43 17.06
N GLY A 21 4.80 -14.45 18.20
CA GLY A 21 5.39 -14.62 19.53
C GLY A 21 6.24 -13.42 19.97
N GLU A 22 6.73 -13.44 21.22
CA GLU A 22 7.39 -12.27 21.83
C GLU A 22 8.60 -11.77 21.02
N HIS A 23 9.49 -12.67 20.61
CA HIS A 23 10.68 -12.30 19.84
C HIS A 23 10.35 -11.74 18.46
N GLY A 24 9.33 -12.29 17.80
CA GLY A 24 8.86 -11.80 16.50
C GLY A 24 8.24 -10.41 16.62
N VAL A 25 7.41 -10.19 17.65
CA VAL A 25 6.83 -8.88 17.97
C VAL A 25 7.92 -7.85 18.24
N ARG A 26 8.88 -8.14 19.12
CA ARG A 26 9.97 -7.20 19.47
C ARG A 26 10.81 -6.82 18.26
N ARG A 27 11.15 -7.79 17.41
CA ARG A 27 11.90 -7.53 16.17
C ARG A 27 11.11 -6.65 15.20
N THR A 28 9.83 -6.95 15.02
CA THR A 28 8.94 -6.18 14.15
C THR A 28 8.77 -4.75 14.65
N LEU A 29 8.41 -4.58 15.93
CA LEU A 29 8.25 -3.26 16.54
C LEU A 29 9.55 -2.46 16.49
N GLY A 30 10.70 -3.10 16.77
CA GLY A 30 12.01 -2.46 16.66
C GLY A 30 12.23 -1.86 15.27
N ARG A 31 12.01 -2.64 14.20
CA ARG A 31 12.17 -2.16 12.83
C ARG A 31 11.22 -1.02 12.46
N VAL A 32 9.96 -1.11 12.89
CA VAL A 32 8.95 -0.12 12.51
C VAL A 32 9.09 1.19 13.30
N LEU A 33 9.69 1.13 14.49
CA LEU A 33 9.89 2.29 15.36
C LEU A 33 11.28 2.94 15.22
N ASP A 34 12.17 2.42 14.37
CA ASP A 34 13.54 2.92 14.18
C ASP A 34 13.66 4.16 13.26
N GLY A 35 12.54 4.86 13.04
CA GLY A 35 12.45 5.99 12.11
C GLY A 35 12.34 7.34 12.81
N PRO A 36 12.40 8.45 12.04
CA PRO A 36 12.15 9.78 12.55
C PRO A 36 10.77 9.85 13.21
N VAL A 37 10.65 10.63 14.29
CA VAL A 37 9.40 10.74 15.07
C VAL A 37 8.24 11.27 14.23
N LEU A 38 8.52 12.21 13.32
CA LEU A 38 7.51 12.80 12.44
C LEU A 38 7.72 12.34 10.99
N PRO A 39 6.63 12.03 10.23
CA PRO A 39 6.72 11.76 8.79
C PRO A 39 7.34 12.88 7.97
N ALA A 40 7.24 14.12 8.46
CA ALA A 40 7.80 15.28 7.78
C ALA A 40 9.32 15.19 7.69
N ASP A 41 9.95 14.58 8.71
CA ASP A 41 11.40 14.49 8.87
C ASP A 41 12.00 13.27 8.13
N GLU A 42 11.16 12.44 7.50
CA GLU A 42 11.63 11.29 6.71
C GLU A 42 12.27 11.73 5.40
N ASP A 43 13.47 11.21 5.17
CA ASP A 43 14.24 11.30 3.95
C ASP A 43 14.47 9.89 3.36
N PRO A 44 15.06 9.77 2.15
CA PRO A 44 15.30 8.47 1.51
C PRO A 44 16.15 7.47 2.30
N ASN A 45 16.87 7.90 3.34
CA ASN A 45 17.68 7.03 4.20
C ASN A 45 16.97 6.65 5.51
N SER A 46 15.77 7.19 5.77
CA SER A 46 15.07 7.07 7.04
C SER A 46 13.59 6.71 6.90
N ASP A 47 13.16 6.31 5.68
CA ASP A 47 11.77 5.99 5.35
C ASP A 47 11.40 4.51 5.49
N ASP A 48 12.40 3.63 5.61
CA ASP A 48 12.26 2.17 5.73
C ASP A 48 11.30 1.73 6.85
N PRO A 49 11.37 2.27 8.08
CA PRO A 49 10.49 1.86 9.18
C PRO A 49 9.00 1.99 8.85
N ARG A 50 8.60 3.12 8.24
CA ARG A 50 7.21 3.34 7.83
C ARG A 50 6.85 2.66 6.51
N ASN A 51 7.82 2.40 5.64
CA ASN A 51 7.60 1.53 4.47
C ASN A 51 7.23 0.13 4.97
N ARG A 52 7.97 -0.39 5.95
CA ARG A 52 7.68 -1.66 6.60
C ARG A 52 6.35 -1.66 7.35
N LEU A 53 6.01 -0.59 8.09
CA LEU A 53 4.68 -0.45 8.70
C LEU A 53 3.57 -0.65 7.67
N PHE A 54 3.72 -0.04 6.50
CA PHE A 54 2.71 -0.13 5.44
C PHE A 54 2.55 -1.57 4.93
N GLU A 55 3.64 -2.32 4.77
CA GLU A 55 3.58 -3.76 4.44
C GLU A 55 2.82 -4.56 5.50
N PHE A 56 3.11 -4.31 6.79
CA PHE A 56 2.39 -4.93 7.91
C PHE A 56 0.91 -4.57 7.91
N VAL A 57 0.54 -3.33 7.60
CA VAL A 57 -0.87 -2.90 7.47
C VAL A 57 -1.57 -3.67 6.35
N ILE A 58 -0.93 -3.86 5.20
CA ILE A 58 -1.49 -4.64 4.10
C ILE A 58 -1.64 -6.11 4.50
N ALA A 59 -0.60 -6.72 5.09
CA ALA A 59 -0.66 -8.09 5.57
C ALA A 59 -1.77 -8.27 6.62
N SER A 60 -1.85 -7.40 7.63
CA SER A 60 -2.91 -7.45 8.65
C SER A 60 -4.31 -7.41 8.03
N LYS A 61 -4.55 -6.54 7.05
CA LYS A 61 -5.84 -6.47 6.35
C LYS A 61 -6.20 -7.78 5.64
N LEU A 62 -5.24 -8.41 4.99
CA LEU A 62 -5.44 -9.71 4.34
C LEU A 62 -5.72 -10.80 5.38
N TRP A 63 -4.98 -10.81 6.49
CA TRP A 63 -5.17 -11.75 7.58
C TRP A 63 -6.56 -11.62 8.23
N ARG A 64 -6.99 -10.39 8.53
CA ARG A 64 -8.34 -10.10 9.04
C ARG A 64 -9.45 -10.50 8.06
N ALA A 65 -9.15 -10.56 6.77
CA ALA A 65 -10.06 -11.08 5.75
C ALA A 65 -10.05 -12.62 5.64
N GLY A 66 -9.36 -13.33 6.54
CA GLY A 66 -9.26 -14.78 6.58
C GLY A 66 -8.22 -15.37 5.63
N LEU A 67 -7.32 -14.55 5.08
CA LEU A 67 -6.22 -15.02 4.23
C LEU A 67 -4.97 -15.32 5.06
N GLN A 68 -4.00 -15.99 4.44
CA GLN A 68 -2.69 -16.28 5.04
C GLN A 68 -1.60 -15.47 4.33
N PRO A 69 -1.43 -14.18 4.65
CA PRO A 69 -0.41 -13.36 4.04
C PRO A 69 0.98 -13.76 4.53
N ARG A 70 1.96 -13.70 3.62
CA ARG A 70 3.39 -13.86 3.91
C ARG A 70 4.10 -12.56 3.59
N LEU A 71 4.82 -12.02 4.56
CA LEU A 71 5.74 -10.90 4.37
C LEU A 71 7.03 -11.41 3.73
N GLY A 72 7.60 -10.63 2.82
CA GLY A 72 8.87 -10.92 2.16
C GLY A 72 9.63 -9.65 1.84
N ASP A 73 10.78 -9.82 1.20
CA ASP A 73 11.54 -8.69 0.64
C ASP A 73 11.17 -8.43 -0.82
N ARG A 74 10.75 -9.50 -1.53
CA ARG A 74 10.21 -9.46 -2.89
C ARG A 74 9.30 -10.67 -3.11
N PRO A 75 7.99 -10.51 -3.41
CA PRO A 75 7.26 -9.26 -3.20
C PRO A 75 7.16 -8.93 -1.70
N ASP A 76 6.87 -7.68 -1.39
CA ASP A 76 6.73 -7.20 -0.01
C ASP A 76 5.67 -8.01 0.77
N VAL A 77 4.54 -8.33 0.10
CA VAL A 77 3.50 -9.23 0.63
C VAL A 77 3.06 -10.23 -0.43
N SER A 78 2.75 -11.45 -0.02
CA SER A 78 2.06 -12.43 -0.87
C SER A 78 0.93 -13.14 -0.13
N CYS A 79 -0.10 -13.59 -0.85
CA CYS A 79 -1.14 -14.43 -0.29
C CYS A 79 -1.77 -15.30 -1.37
N GLU A 80 -2.46 -16.38 -0.98
CA GLU A 80 -3.23 -17.20 -1.90
C GLU A 80 -4.73 -16.90 -1.77
N VAL A 81 -5.42 -16.81 -2.91
CA VAL A 81 -6.88 -16.69 -2.97
C VAL A 81 -7.39 -17.63 -4.05
N ARG A 82 -8.14 -18.67 -3.65
CA ARG A 82 -8.78 -19.64 -4.56
C ARG A 82 -7.77 -20.28 -5.54
N GLY A 83 -6.63 -20.76 -5.06
CA GLY A 83 -5.60 -21.39 -5.89
C GLY A 83 -4.79 -20.41 -6.75
N LYS A 84 -4.95 -19.10 -6.56
CA LYS A 84 -4.15 -18.07 -7.24
C LYS A 84 -3.25 -17.35 -6.26
N THR A 85 -2.00 -17.19 -6.63
CA THR A 85 -1.04 -16.42 -5.83
C THR A 85 -1.16 -14.93 -6.17
N PHE A 86 -1.19 -14.08 -5.15
CA PHE A 86 -1.13 -12.64 -5.32
C PHE A 86 0.24 -12.16 -4.82
N PHE A 87 0.99 -11.51 -5.70
CA PHE A 87 2.25 -10.84 -5.36
C PHE A 87 1.98 -9.35 -5.24
N ILE A 88 2.27 -8.78 -4.07
CA ILE A 88 1.88 -7.41 -3.72
C ILE A 88 3.13 -6.60 -3.41
N GLU A 89 3.40 -5.61 -4.27
CA GLU A 89 4.44 -4.61 -4.07
C GLU A 89 3.84 -3.40 -3.34
N CYS A 90 4.32 -3.12 -2.15
CA CYS A 90 3.92 -2.00 -1.30
C CYS A 90 4.84 -0.82 -1.57
N LYS A 91 4.29 0.33 -1.95
CA LYS A 91 5.04 1.56 -2.18
C LYS A 91 4.45 2.72 -1.39
N ARG A 92 5.32 3.46 -0.71
CA ARG A 92 4.99 4.68 0.03
C ARG A 92 5.85 5.84 -0.47
N PRO A 93 5.52 6.43 -1.64
CA PRO A 93 6.35 7.46 -2.24
C PRO A 93 6.47 8.71 -1.36
N LEU A 94 7.71 9.16 -1.12
CA LEU A 94 8.00 10.37 -0.35
C LEU A 94 7.51 11.65 -1.06
N THR A 95 7.48 11.66 -2.40
CA THR A 95 7.09 12.83 -3.20
C THR A 95 6.09 12.46 -4.30
N ALA A 96 5.27 13.42 -4.76
CA ALA A 96 4.31 13.17 -5.86
C ALA A 96 5.02 12.91 -7.19
N ARG A 97 6.17 13.54 -7.43
CA ARG A 97 7.00 13.26 -8.61
C ARG A 97 7.49 11.80 -8.58
N GLY A 98 7.76 11.27 -7.38
CA GLY A 98 8.18 9.88 -7.17
C GLY A 98 7.07 8.83 -7.32
N VAL A 99 5.78 9.20 -7.31
CA VAL A 99 4.68 8.22 -7.40
C VAL A 99 4.75 7.43 -8.70
N LYS A 100 4.87 8.12 -9.84
CA LYS A 100 4.94 7.46 -11.15
C LYS A 100 6.17 6.54 -11.24
N GLY A 101 7.32 7.01 -10.79
CA GLY A 101 8.55 6.21 -10.75
C GLY A 101 8.38 4.95 -9.91
N ARG A 102 7.88 5.07 -8.68
CA ARG A 102 7.63 3.93 -7.78
C ARG A 102 6.64 2.92 -8.34
N ILE A 103 5.61 3.38 -9.06
CA ILE A 103 4.67 2.48 -9.74
C ILE A 103 5.37 1.75 -10.89
N THR A 104 6.15 2.44 -11.71
CA THR A 104 6.92 1.82 -12.79
C THR A 104 7.92 0.81 -12.25
N ASP A 105 8.65 1.14 -11.18
CA ASP A 105 9.59 0.24 -10.51
C ASP A 105 8.87 -1.04 -10.06
N ALA A 106 7.74 -0.91 -9.37
CA ALA A 106 6.93 -2.04 -8.91
C ALA A 106 6.39 -2.88 -10.09
N ALA A 107 5.91 -2.23 -11.15
CA ALA A 107 5.42 -2.91 -12.34
C ALA A 107 6.51 -3.68 -13.09
N ALA A 108 7.77 -3.26 -12.99
CA ALA A 108 8.90 -3.97 -13.58
C ALA A 108 9.34 -5.20 -12.77
N MET A 109 9.05 -5.25 -11.46
CA MET A 109 9.48 -6.35 -10.58
C MET A 109 8.51 -7.55 -10.54
N LEU A 110 7.24 -7.34 -10.89
CA LEU A 110 6.19 -8.35 -10.82
C LEU A 110 6.20 -9.40 -11.94
N PRO A 111 6.54 -9.10 -13.22
CA PRO A 111 6.43 -10.04 -14.34
C PRO A 111 7.21 -11.34 -14.13
N ASP A 112 8.51 -11.28 -13.81
CA ASP A 112 9.37 -12.46 -13.64
C ASP A 112 8.80 -13.47 -12.63
N ARG A 113 8.16 -12.96 -11.56
CA ARG A 113 7.55 -13.79 -10.52
C ARG A 113 6.23 -14.39 -10.98
N ILE A 114 5.43 -13.63 -11.69
CA ILE A 114 4.17 -14.11 -12.24
C ILE A 114 4.44 -15.24 -13.24
N ASP A 115 5.42 -15.04 -14.11
CA ASP A 115 5.80 -16.01 -15.14
C ASP A 115 6.34 -17.31 -14.50
N ALA A 116 7.11 -17.20 -13.41
CA ALA A 116 7.59 -18.37 -12.65
C ALA A 116 6.47 -19.24 -12.07
N THR A 117 5.23 -18.74 -11.97
CA THR A 117 4.07 -19.52 -11.51
C THR A 117 3.24 -20.14 -12.64
N GLY A 118 3.70 -20.04 -13.90
CA GLY A 118 2.96 -20.58 -15.04
C GLY A 118 1.59 -19.91 -15.24
N GLY A 119 1.47 -18.62 -14.91
CA GLY A 119 0.23 -17.84 -15.05
C GLY A 119 -0.79 -18.03 -13.91
N GLN A 120 -0.41 -18.70 -12.83
CA GLN A 120 -1.26 -18.88 -11.64
C GLN A 120 -1.13 -17.73 -10.62
N ALA A 121 -0.37 -16.69 -10.94
CA ALA A 121 -0.22 -15.52 -10.08
C ALA A 121 -0.76 -14.22 -10.70
N LEU A 122 -1.04 -13.26 -9.83
CA LEU A 122 -1.42 -11.89 -10.17
C LEU A 122 -0.54 -10.90 -9.42
N GLY A 123 -0.09 -9.87 -10.12
CA GLY A 123 0.63 -8.74 -9.53
C GLY A 123 -0.32 -7.66 -9.04
N VAL A 124 -0.01 -7.09 -7.87
CA VAL A 124 -0.74 -5.97 -7.26
C VAL A 124 0.28 -4.94 -6.79
N ILE A 125 -0.03 -3.66 -7.01
CA ILE A 125 0.76 -2.55 -6.45
C ILE A 125 -0.11 -1.86 -5.39
N ALA A 126 0.27 -2.00 -4.13
CA ALA A 126 -0.35 -1.28 -3.02
C ALA A 126 0.36 0.06 -2.83
N LEU A 127 -0.39 1.17 -2.88
CA LEU A 127 0.19 2.51 -2.80
C LEU A 127 -0.34 3.26 -1.57
N SER A 128 0.55 3.66 -0.67
CA SER A 128 0.21 4.55 0.44
C SER A 128 0.29 6.01 -0.01
N LEU A 129 -0.80 6.75 0.18
CA LEU A 129 -0.89 8.19 -0.06
C LEU A 129 -0.95 9.00 1.25
N THR A 130 -0.75 8.35 2.39
CA THR A 130 -0.97 8.92 3.73
C THR A 130 -0.14 10.18 3.96
N ARG A 131 1.16 10.16 3.66
CA ARG A 131 2.06 11.33 3.75
C ARG A 131 1.60 12.51 2.90
N ARG A 132 0.88 12.27 1.80
CA ARG A 132 0.39 13.33 0.90
C ARG A 132 -0.96 13.90 1.32
N LEU A 133 -1.86 13.08 1.83
CA LEU A 133 -3.20 13.51 2.19
C LEU A 133 -3.26 14.14 3.59
N ASN A 134 -2.33 13.77 4.47
CA ASN A 134 -2.20 14.26 5.83
C ASN A 134 -0.86 15.01 6.00
N VAL A 135 -0.76 16.22 5.41
CA VAL A 135 0.44 17.06 5.57
C VAL A 135 0.40 17.74 6.95
N GLY A 136 1.46 17.57 7.74
CA GLY A 136 1.56 18.04 9.12
C GLY A 136 0.65 17.25 10.07
N ASP A 137 0.14 17.89 11.12
CA ASP A 137 -0.64 17.22 12.18
C ASP A 137 -2.14 17.07 11.86
N LYS A 138 -2.52 17.24 10.59
CA LYS A 138 -3.93 17.28 10.18
C LYS A 138 -4.48 15.87 9.98
N LEU A 139 -5.28 15.40 10.94
CA LEU A 139 -6.09 14.19 10.78
C LEU A 139 -7.38 14.49 10.03
N ARG A 140 -7.61 13.80 8.90
CA ARG A 140 -8.92 13.83 8.23
C ARG A 140 -9.83 12.78 8.87
N VAL A 141 -10.63 13.23 9.85
CA VAL A 141 -11.63 12.40 10.51
C VAL A 141 -12.90 12.34 9.66
N TYR A 142 -13.46 11.14 9.54
CA TYR A 142 -14.69 10.87 8.82
C TYR A 142 -15.68 10.17 9.74
N ARG A 143 -16.98 10.34 9.51
CA ARG A 143 -18.03 9.75 10.36
C ARG A 143 -18.14 8.22 10.22
N GLY A 144 -17.47 7.66 9.23
CA GLY A 144 -17.43 6.23 8.94
C GLY A 144 -16.68 5.96 7.63
N GLU A 145 -16.45 4.69 7.31
CA GLU A 145 -15.67 4.30 6.14
C GLU A 145 -16.28 4.81 4.83
N ALA A 146 -17.62 4.77 4.71
CA ALA A 146 -18.35 5.26 3.54
C ALA A 146 -18.15 6.77 3.31
N ASP A 147 -18.32 7.58 4.36
CA ASP A 147 -18.09 9.03 4.37
C ASP A 147 -16.63 9.36 3.99
N GLY A 148 -15.69 8.58 4.53
CA GLY A 148 -14.27 8.72 4.20
C GLY A 148 -13.91 8.36 2.77
N LYS A 149 -14.56 7.35 2.18
CA LYS A 149 -14.37 7.00 0.76
C LYS A 149 -14.91 8.10 -0.14
N GLU A 150 -16.09 8.62 0.14
CA GLU A 150 -16.72 9.68 -0.64
C GLU A 150 -15.87 10.96 -0.63
N LYS A 151 -15.55 11.48 0.56
CA LYS A 151 -14.78 12.73 0.71
C LYS A 151 -13.35 12.62 0.16
N ARG A 152 -12.70 11.45 0.26
CA ARG A 152 -11.39 11.20 -0.38
C ARG A 152 -11.51 11.17 -1.89
N SER A 153 -12.53 10.51 -2.43
CA SER A 153 -12.72 10.47 -3.89
C SER A 153 -12.95 11.87 -4.48
N ARG A 154 -13.64 12.76 -3.75
CA ARG A 154 -13.79 14.17 -4.11
C ARG A 154 -12.47 14.94 -4.07
N ALA A 155 -11.63 14.70 -3.05
CA ALA A 155 -10.34 15.38 -2.90
C ALA A 155 -9.29 14.93 -3.93
N LEU A 156 -9.42 13.71 -4.46
CA LEU A 156 -8.53 13.14 -5.48
C LEU A 156 -8.96 13.49 -6.91
N ARG A 157 -10.10 14.16 -7.11
CA ARG A 157 -10.52 14.61 -8.45
C ARG A 157 -9.56 15.69 -8.94
N PRO A 158 -9.00 15.56 -10.16
CA PRO A 158 -8.26 16.66 -10.76
C PRO A 158 -9.17 17.88 -10.92
N PRO A 159 -8.65 19.11 -10.80
CA PRO A 159 -9.40 20.31 -11.16
C PRO A 159 -9.93 20.14 -12.59
N ARG A 160 -11.20 20.48 -12.83
CA ARG A 160 -11.84 20.40 -14.15
C ARG A 160 -11.00 21.21 -15.14
N ARG A 161 -10.15 20.55 -15.93
CA ARG A 161 -9.58 21.15 -17.14
C ARG A 161 -10.71 21.34 -18.13
N SER A 162 -10.79 22.53 -18.71
CA SER A 162 -11.69 22.84 -19.82
C SER A 162 -11.52 21.77 -20.91
N ARG A 163 -12.65 21.33 -21.45
CA ARG A 163 -12.72 20.30 -22.49
C ARG A 163 -11.92 20.75 -23.72
N ALA A 164 -10.76 20.12 -23.93
CA ALA A 164 -10.22 19.90 -25.25
C ALA A 164 -9.51 18.54 -25.23
N GLN A 165 -10.05 17.61 -26.03
CA GLN A 165 -9.50 16.31 -26.44
C GLN A 165 -9.33 15.26 -25.33
N ILE A 166 -10.37 14.45 -25.13
CA ILE A 166 -10.32 13.19 -24.40
C ILE A 166 -10.30 12.06 -25.43
N GLY A 167 -9.12 11.47 -25.63
CA GLY A 167 -9.01 10.09 -26.08
C GLY A 167 -9.35 9.15 -24.91
N THR A 168 -10.20 8.17 -25.19
CA THR A 168 -10.86 7.23 -24.29
C THR A 168 -9.92 6.55 -23.30
N VAL A 169 -10.18 6.66 -21.98
CA VAL A 169 -9.65 5.75 -20.95
C VAL A 169 -10.78 5.33 -20.01
N ALA A 170 -10.86 4.02 -19.83
CA ALA A 170 -11.98 3.26 -19.25
C ALA A 170 -12.25 3.54 -17.76
N ARG A 171 -13.52 3.34 -17.38
CA ARG A 171 -14.11 3.45 -16.03
C ARG A 171 -13.37 2.63 -14.98
N GLN A 172 -13.13 3.25 -13.83
CA GLN A 172 -12.43 2.68 -12.67
C GLN A 172 -13.43 2.46 -11.51
N HIS A 173 -13.59 1.21 -11.06
CA HIS A 173 -14.40 0.84 -9.90
C HIS A 173 -13.54 0.69 -8.63
N ARG A 174 -13.93 1.41 -7.57
CA ARG A 174 -13.76 1.18 -6.12
C ARG A 174 -12.41 0.64 -5.60
N GLY A 175 -11.71 1.48 -4.84
CA GLY A 175 -11.06 1.10 -3.57
C GLY A 175 -9.67 0.47 -3.61
N ALA A 176 -9.21 -0.07 -4.74
CA ALA A 176 -7.82 -0.43 -5.00
C ALA A 176 -7.61 -0.34 -6.51
N ALA A 177 -6.58 0.39 -6.95
CA ALA A 177 -6.23 0.42 -8.36
C ALA A 177 -5.47 -0.88 -8.69
N VAL A 178 -6.20 -1.93 -9.06
CA VAL A 178 -5.62 -3.13 -9.66
C VAL A 178 -5.43 -2.85 -11.16
N ALA A 179 -4.20 -2.56 -11.57
CA ALA A 179 -3.83 -2.57 -12.98
C ALA A 179 -3.64 -4.03 -13.41
N ARG A 180 -4.53 -4.56 -14.26
CA ARG A 180 -4.38 -5.89 -14.87
C ARG A 180 -3.67 -5.74 -16.21
N HIS A 181 -2.52 -6.38 -16.36
CA HIS A 181 -1.92 -6.58 -17.69
C HIS A 181 -2.49 -7.88 -18.26
N HIS A 182 -3.23 -7.81 -19.36
CA HIS A 182 -3.50 -8.97 -20.19
C HIS A 182 -2.35 -9.10 -21.20
N ALA A 183 -1.62 -10.21 -21.16
CA ALA A 183 -0.84 -10.66 -22.30
C ALA A 183 -1.80 -11.39 -23.24
N GLY A 184 -2.01 -10.85 -24.45
CA GLY A 184 -2.77 -11.51 -25.50
C GLY A 184 -1.93 -12.60 -26.17
N PRO A 185 -2.56 -13.65 -26.74
CA PRO A 185 -1.85 -14.71 -27.43
C PRO A 185 -1.32 -14.20 -28.78
N ARG A 186 -0.11 -14.65 -29.13
CA ARG A 186 0.43 -14.58 -30.49
C ARG A 186 0.00 -15.82 -31.27
#